data_AF-H0F6V9-F1
#
_entry.id   AF-H0F6V9-F1
#
_cell.length_a   1.000
_cell.length_b   1.000
_cell.length_c   1.000
_cell.angle_alpha   90.00
_cell.angle_beta   90.00
_cell.angle_gamma   90.00
#
_symmetry.space_group_name_H-M   'P 1'
#
loop_
_entity.id
_entity.type
_entity.pdbx_description
1 polymer ?
#
loop_
_entity_poly.entity_id
_entity_poly.type
_entity_poly.pdbx_seq_one_letter_code
_entity_poly.pdbx_strand_id
1 'polypeptide(L)' 'MDTWPFPEFPPERFAQLPVEDKELCLVMIRAYLAEIALQEQIGMRTRPAGDS' A
#
# COMPACT_ATOMS: atom_id res chain seq x y z
N MET A 1 -12.69 7.90 11.89
CA MET A 1 -11.43 7.48 12.53
C MET A 1 -10.84 6.43 11.63
N ASP A 2 -9.66 6.67 11.08
CA ASP A 2 -8.98 5.73 10.19
C ASP A 2 -8.53 4.52 11.00
N THR A 3 -9.32 3.45 10.93
CA THR A 3 -9.01 2.20 11.62
C THR A 3 -7.80 1.58 10.93
N TRP A 4 -6.70 1.42 11.67
CA TRP A 4 -5.51 0.76 11.14
C TRP A 4 -5.86 -0.68 10.70
N PRO A 5 -5.71 -1.04 9.41
CA PRO A 5 -6.29 -2.26 8.88
C PRO A 5 -5.47 -3.52 9.18
N PHE A 6 -4.28 -3.38 9.78
CA PHE A 6 -3.35 -4.47 10.04
C PHE A 6 -3.19 -4.71 11.55
N PRO A 7 -4.11 -5.48 12.19
CA PRO A 7 -4.09 -5.69 13.64
C PRO A 7 -2.81 -6.39 14.13
N GLU A 8 -2.15 -7.18 13.27
CA GLU A 8 -0.90 -7.89 13.61
C GLU A 8 0.35 -6.99 13.52
N PHE A 9 0.24 -5.84 12.87
CA PHE A 9 1.32 -4.90 12.69
C PHE A 9 0.88 -3.50 13.13
N PRO A 10 0.80 -3.25 14.45
CA PRO A 10 0.23 -2.01 14.96
C PRO A 10 1.15 -0.80 14.69
N PRO A 11 0.61 0.42 14.67
CA PRO A 11 1.36 1.64 14.36
C PRO A 11 2.62 1.84 15.20
N GLU A 12 2.62 1.41 16.46
CA GLU A 12 3.76 1.53 17.38
C GLU A 12 4.96 0.71 16.91
N ARG A 13 4.72 -0.46 16.29
CA ARG A 13 5.81 -1.27 15.71
C ARG A 13 6.39 -0.61 14.47
N PHE A 14 5.55 0.00 13.63
CA PHE A 14 6.02 0.78 12.50
C PHE A 14 6.85 1.99 12.96
N ALA A 15 6.42 2.69 14.02
CA ALA A 15 7.13 3.83 14.58
C ALA A 15 8.53 3.46 15.12
N GLN A 16 8.73 2.22 15.55
CA GLN A 16 10.00 1.70 16.06
C GLN A 16 10.97 1.24 14.97
N LEU A 17 10.54 1.16 13.71
CA LEU A 17 11.43 0.74 12.62
C LEU A 17 12.62 1.72 12.46
N PRO A 18 13.80 1.20 12.06
CA PRO A 18 14.90 2.01 11.55
C PRO A 18 14.44 2.99 10.46
N VAL A 19 15.16 4.10 10.30
CA VAL A 19 14.81 5.12 9.31
C VAL A 19 14.88 4.52 7.90
N GLU A 20 15.88 3.69 7.64
CA GLU A 20 16.12 3.01 6.38
C GLU A 20 14.96 2.10 5.99
N ASP A 21 14.41 1.37 6.96
CA ASP A 21 13.26 0.48 6.74
C ASP A 21 11.98 1.28 6.45
N LYS A 22 11.79 2.42 7.12
CA LYS A 22 10.66 3.33 6.84
C LYS A 22 10.77 3.93 5.44
N GLU A 23 11.96 4.34 5.04
CA GLU A 23 12.22 4.83 3.67
C GLU A 23 11.93 3.75 2.63
N LEU A 24 12.36 2.51 2.88
CA LEU A 24 12.05 1.37 2.02
C LEU A 24 10.55 1.15 1.89
N CYS A 25 9.80 1.17 3.00
CA CYS A 25 8.33 1.07 2.96
C CYS A 25 7.71 2.16 2.08
N LEU A 26 8.16 3.41 2.22
CA LEU A 26 7.65 4.52 1.40
C LEU A 26 7.97 4.34 -0.09
N VAL A 27 9.17 3.84 -0.43
CA VAL A 27 9.54 3.51 -1.81
C VAL A 27 8.63 2.43 -2.39
N MET A 28 8.38 1.36 -1.63
CA MET A 28 7.50 0.26 -2.06
C MET A 28 6.06 0.74 -2.28
N ILE A 29 5.52 1.55 -1.38
CA ILE A 29 4.17 2.13 -1.52
C ILE A 29 4.09 2.98 -2.79
N ARG A 30 5.08 3.83 -3.05
CA ARG A 30 5.12 4.67 -4.26
C ARG A 30 5.21 3.83 -5.53
N ALA A 31 6.03 2.78 -5.54
CA ALA A 31 6.15 1.86 -6.67
C ALA A 31 4.82 1.15 -6.95
N TYR A 32 4.15 0.65 -5.91
CA TYR A 32 2.83 0.02 -6.03
C TYR A 32 1.77 0.97 -6.59
N LEU A 33 1.72 2.21 -6.10
CA LEU A 33 0.80 3.23 -6.61
C LEU A 33 1.09 3.58 -8.08
N ALA A 34 2.37 3.70 -8.45
CA ALA A 34 2.76 3.94 -9.83
C ALA A 34 2.38 2.78 -10.76
N GLU A 35 2.52 1.54 -10.28
CA GLU A 35 2.08 0.35 -11.01
C GLU A 35 0.55 0.33 -11.22
N ILE A 36 -0.23 0.64 -10.17
CA ILE A 36 -1.69 0.77 -10.30
C ILE A 36 -2.04 1.84 -11.35
N ALA A 37 -1.43 3.02 -11.26
CA ALA A 37 -1.69 4.11 -12.19
C ALA A 37 -1.34 3.72 -13.64
N LEU A 38 -0.25 2.98 -13.84
CA LEU A 38 0.12 2.46 -15.15
C LEU A 38 -0.92 1.43 -15.66
N GLN A 39 -1.33 0.48 -14.82
CA GLN A 39 -2.34 -0.53 -15.15
C GLN A 39 -3.70 0.11 -15.52
N GLU A 40 -4.08 1.19 -14.84
CA GLU A 40 -5.26 2.00 -15.18
C GLU A 40 -5.13 2.67 -16.55
N GLN A 41 -3.97 3.28 -16.84
CA GLN A 41 -3.72 3.95 -18.12
C GLN A 41 -3.79 3.01 -19.32
N ILE A 42 -3.29 1.79 -19.17
CA ILE A 42 -3.28 0.78 -20.24
C ILE A 42 -4.56 -0.07 -20.29
N GLY A 43 -5.58 0.28 -19.49
CA GLY A 43 -6.88 -0.40 -19.50
C GLY A 43 -6.84 -1.83 -18.96
N MET A 44 -5.78 -2.21 -18.22
CA MET A 44 -5.59 -3.56 -17.69
C MET A 44 -6.26 -3.80 -16.33
N ARG A 45 -6.85 -2.77 -15.72
CA ARG A 45 -7.57 -2.94 -14.45
C ARG A 45 -8.91 -3.63 -14.69
N THR A 46 -8.92 -4.96 -14.67
CA THR A 46 -10.14 -5.73 -14.44
C THR A 46 -10.58 -5.45 -13.01
N ARG A 47 -11.68 -4.70 -12.86
CA ARG A 47 -12.39 -4.54 -11.59
C ARG A 47 -12.49 -5.91 -10.92
N PRO A 48 -12.10 -6.10 -9.65
CA PRO A 48 -12.32 -7.38 -9.00
C PRO A 48 -13.81 -7.70 -9.08
N ALA A 49 -14.15 -8.83 -9.67
CA ALA A 49 -15.50 -9.35 -9.77
C ALA A 49 -15.99 -9.67 -8.36
N GLY A 50 -16.58 -8.68 -7.69
CA GLY A 50 -16.95 -8.82 -6.28
C GLY A 50 -18.08 -7.91 -5.82
N ASP A 51 -18.81 -7.26 -6.74
CA ASP A 51 -20.05 -6.56 -6.42
C ASP A 51 -21.05 -6.73 -7.57
N SER A 52 -21.86 -7.78 -7.50
CA SER A 52 -23.21 -7.91 -8.10
C SER A 52 -23.98 -8.97 -7.33
#